data_AF-A0A7Z7IGU0-F1
#
_entry.id   AF-A0A7Z7IGU0-F1
#
_cell.length_a   1.000
_cell.length_b   1.000
_cell.length_c   1.000
_cell.angle_alpha   90.00
_cell.angle_beta   90.00
_cell.angle_gamma   90.00
#
_symmetry.space_group_name_H-M   'P 1'
#
loop_
_entity.id
_entity.type
_entity.pdbx_description
1 polymer ?
#
loop_
_entity_poly.entity_id
_entity_poly.type
_entity_poly.pdbx_seq_one_letter_code
_entity_poly.pdbx_strand_id
1 'polypeptide(L)'
;MTMDNMPAVNGWPTWSHLTVERLIKTLPPIEDIWAALPDPAAIGQLKQRENLLGVATLSWRSFELIHEIVLHLGAYNAIVRHPPSVKACTKQALLNGLLSSAALLVNKTVTVRLHTQHFLLTGVGDFTINRHLLHQVAEKFQLPRRVAKACRINPTDYSPESELGLQAGIVSPFISPSVSRNRLRGIVLFIAMEIDPMEERMIAISLSPFESLVVRLADFHALAHLYARRAYPDLHWAKIRG
;
A
#
# COMPACT_ATOMS: atom_id res chain seq x y z
N MET A 1 45.75 -7.15 -16.20
CA MET A 1 44.73 -8.20 -16.18
C MET A 1 43.49 -7.64 -15.53
N THR A 2 42.62 -7.06 -16.34
CA THR A 2 41.30 -6.56 -15.97
C THR A 2 40.30 -7.69 -16.21
N MET A 3 39.62 -8.15 -15.17
CA MET A 3 38.39 -8.92 -15.34
C MET A 3 37.22 -7.93 -15.34
N ASP A 4 36.55 -7.90 -16.48
CA ASP A 4 35.19 -7.41 -16.64
C ASP A 4 34.28 -8.04 -15.58
N ASN A 5 33.44 -7.21 -14.95
CA ASN A 5 32.24 -7.69 -14.30
C ASN A 5 31.08 -6.78 -14.66
N MET A 6 30.11 -7.40 -15.33
CA MET A 6 28.95 -6.84 -15.98
C MET A 6 28.08 -5.96 -15.07
N PRO A 7 27.41 -4.93 -15.61
CA PRO A 7 26.34 -4.26 -14.90
C PRO A 7 25.12 -5.19 -14.81
N ALA A 8 24.57 -5.32 -13.60
CA ALA A 8 23.31 -6.00 -13.36
C ALA A 8 22.17 -5.25 -14.07
N VAL A 9 21.62 -5.88 -15.10
CA VAL A 9 20.41 -5.42 -15.80
C VAL A 9 19.19 -5.80 -14.95
N ASN A 10 18.67 -4.86 -14.16
CA ASN A 10 17.36 -4.99 -13.52
C ASN A 10 16.32 -4.30 -14.41
N GLY A 11 15.89 -5.02 -15.45
CA GLY A 11 15.00 -4.54 -16.51
C GLY A 11 13.52 -4.63 -16.19
N TRP A 12 13.03 -3.76 -15.29
CA TRP A 12 11.64 -3.33 -15.33
C TRP A 12 11.65 -1.82 -15.61
N PRO A 13 10.97 -1.32 -16.65
CA PRO A 13 10.88 0.11 -16.86
C PRO A 13 10.27 0.73 -15.62
N THR A 14 10.87 1.76 -15.03
CA THR A 14 10.13 2.63 -14.12
C THR A 14 9.01 3.25 -14.95
N TRP A 15 7.78 2.81 -14.73
CA TRP A 15 6.64 3.28 -15.50
C TRP A 15 6.49 4.77 -15.25
N SER A 16 6.69 5.57 -16.30
CA SER A 16 6.43 7.01 -16.21
C SER A 16 4.95 7.21 -15.89
N HIS A 17 4.62 8.20 -15.05
CA HIS A 17 3.22 8.51 -14.76
C HIS A 17 2.41 8.75 -16.05
N LEU A 18 3.01 9.35 -17.07
CA LEU A 18 2.37 9.57 -18.38
C LEU A 18 2.01 8.26 -19.09
N THR A 19 2.87 7.24 -19.02
CA THR A 19 2.59 5.92 -19.61
C THR A 19 1.42 5.25 -18.89
N VAL A 20 1.45 5.26 -17.55
CA VAL A 20 0.37 4.71 -16.72
C VAL A 20 -0.96 5.41 -17.00
N GLU A 21 -0.95 6.75 -17.05
CA GLU A 21 -2.15 7.55 -17.32
C GLU A 21 -2.80 7.18 -18.65
N ARG A 22 -2.00 7.05 -19.72
CA ARG A 22 -2.49 6.68 -21.05
C ARG A 22 -3.15 5.32 -21.05
N LEU A 23 -2.57 4.34 -20.34
CA LEU A 23 -3.12 2.98 -20.28
C LEU A 23 -4.35 2.89 -19.38
N ILE A 24 -4.42 3.64 -18.28
CA ILE A 24 -5.63 3.76 -17.47
C ILE A 24 -6.79 4.32 -18.30
N LYS A 25 -6.54 5.27 -19.21
CA LYS A 25 -7.56 5.84 -20.10
C LYS A 25 -8.12 4.83 -21.12
N THR A 26 -7.42 3.73 -21.40
CA THR A 26 -7.91 2.67 -22.30
C THR A 26 -8.67 1.56 -21.57
N LEU A 27 -8.66 1.57 -20.23
CA LEU A 27 -9.31 0.57 -19.39
C LEU A 27 -10.71 1.04 -18.98
N PRO A 28 -11.64 0.10 -18.69
CA PRO A 28 -12.91 0.45 -18.07
C PRO A 28 -12.70 1.21 -16.76
N PRO A 29 -13.65 2.07 -16.37
CA PRO A 29 -13.60 2.75 -15.08
C PRO A 29 -13.49 1.76 -13.92
N ILE A 30 -12.51 1.95 -13.03
CA ILE A 30 -12.24 1.01 -11.94
C ILE A 30 -13.40 1.00 -10.93
N GLU A 31 -14.12 2.11 -10.81
CA GLU A 31 -15.35 2.27 -10.06
C GLU A 31 -16.46 1.33 -10.56
N ASP A 32 -16.60 1.18 -11.88
CA ASP A 32 -17.59 0.29 -12.49
C ASP A 32 -17.20 -1.19 -12.26
N ILE A 33 -15.91 -1.50 -12.43
CA ILE A 33 -15.37 -2.84 -12.13
C ILE A 33 -15.62 -3.18 -10.66
N TRP A 34 -15.32 -2.24 -9.75
CA TRP A 34 -15.49 -2.40 -8.31
C TRP A 34 -16.94 -2.66 -7.93
N ALA A 35 -17.88 -1.89 -8.48
CA ALA A 35 -19.31 -2.05 -8.22
C ALA A 35 -19.88 -3.39 -8.74
N ALA A 36 -19.25 -3.97 -9.77
CA ALA A 36 -19.66 -5.22 -10.37
C ALA A 36 -19.05 -6.47 -9.68
N LEU A 37 -18.09 -6.32 -8.76
CA LEU A 37 -17.51 -7.48 -8.07
C LEU A 37 -18.56 -8.20 -7.20
N PRO A 38 -18.49 -9.55 -7.11
CA PRO A 38 -17.46 -10.45 -7.63
C PRO A 38 -17.79 -11.07 -9.01
N ASP A 39 -18.50 -10.36 -9.89
CA ASP A 39 -18.87 -10.90 -11.21
C ASP A 39 -17.65 -11.40 -12.02
N PRO A 40 -17.73 -12.57 -12.68
CA PRO A 40 -16.61 -13.11 -13.45
C PRO A 40 -16.08 -12.19 -14.56
N ALA A 41 -16.94 -11.38 -15.19
CA ALA A 41 -16.51 -10.42 -16.20
C ALA A 41 -15.72 -9.27 -15.57
N ALA A 42 -16.15 -8.78 -14.41
CA ALA A 42 -15.41 -7.79 -13.63
C ALA A 42 -14.02 -8.32 -13.19
N ILE A 43 -13.95 -9.57 -12.73
CA ILE A 43 -12.67 -10.25 -12.42
C ILE A 43 -11.79 -10.35 -13.69
N GLY A 44 -12.39 -10.66 -14.85
CA GLY A 44 -11.71 -10.66 -16.13
C GLY A 44 -11.09 -9.31 -16.48
N GLN A 45 -11.82 -8.21 -16.24
CA GLN A 45 -11.33 -6.85 -16.44
C GLN A 45 -10.20 -6.48 -15.46
N LEU A 46 -10.26 -6.91 -14.20
CA LEU A 46 -9.14 -6.75 -13.25
C LEU A 46 -7.88 -7.51 -13.69
N LYS A 47 -8.02 -8.72 -14.22
CA LYS A 47 -6.89 -9.49 -14.76
C LYS A 47 -6.26 -8.78 -15.96
N GLN A 48 -7.09 -8.28 -16.89
CA GLN A 48 -6.61 -7.48 -18.02
C GLN A 48 -5.88 -6.22 -17.55
N ARG A 49 -6.43 -5.53 -16.55
CA ARG A 49 -5.81 -4.36 -15.92
C ARG A 49 -4.43 -4.69 -15.34
N GLU A 50 -4.32 -5.75 -14.54
CA GLU A 50 -3.03 -6.20 -13.97
C GLU A 50 -2.03 -6.55 -15.08
N ASN A 51 -2.47 -7.26 -16.12
CA ASN A 51 -1.60 -7.58 -17.27
C ASN A 51 -1.09 -6.33 -18.00
N LEU A 52 -1.92 -5.29 -18.11
CA LEU A 52 -1.57 -4.06 -18.82
C LEU A 52 -0.77 -3.07 -17.98
N LEU A 53 -0.98 -2.99 -16.67
CA LEU A 53 -0.32 -2.01 -15.80
C LEU A 53 0.82 -2.61 -14.97
N GLY A 54 0.87 -3.94 -14.84
CA GLY A 54 1.84 -4.65 -14.02
C GLY A 54 1.88 -4.10 -12.59
N VAL A 55 3.08 -3.75 -12.13
CA VAL A 55 3.32 -3.22 -10.79
C VAL A 55 2.70 -1.84 -10.53
N ALA A 56 2.16 -1.15 -11.55
CA ALA A 56 1.52 0.17 -11.40
C ALA A 56 0.05 0.09 -10.95
N THR A 57 -0.45 -1.10 -10.58
CA THR A 57 -1.77 -1.30 -10.00
C THR A 57 -1.76 -2.43 -8.97
N LEU A 58 -2.72 -2.47 -8.06
CA LEU A 58 -2.91 -3.66 -7.21
C LEU A 58 -3.30 -4.87 -8.06
N SER A 59 -2.86 -6.06 -7.62
CA SER A 59 -3.25 -7.30 -8.29
C SER A 59 -4.76 -7.53 -8.24
N TRP A 60 -5.31 -8.24 -9.22
CA TRP A 60 -6.74 -8.58 -9.27
C TRP A 60 -7.18 -9.35 -8.01
N ARG A 61 -6.32 -10.22 -7.47
CA ARG A 61 -6.58 -10.94 -6.21
C ARG A 61 -6.62 -10.00 -5.01
N SER A 62 -5.78 -8.96 -5.01
CA SER A 62 -5.85 -7.93 -3.96
C SER A 62 -7.18 -7.20 -4.02
N PHE A 63 -7.62 -6.77 -5.21
CA PHE A 63 -8.92 -6.11 -5.40
C PHE A 63 -10.09 -6.96 -4.90
N GLU A 64 -10.17 -8.21 -5.37
CA GLU A 64 -11.20 -9.18 -4.97
C GLU A 64 -11.23 -9.36 -3.45
N LEU A 65 -10.07 -9.61 -2.84
CA LEU A 65 -9.97 -9.84 -1.40
C LEU A 65 -10.33 -8.60 -0.57
N ILE A 66 -9.90 -7.40 -0.98
CA ILE A 66 -10.29 -6.16 -0.32
C ILE A 66 -11.81 -5.99 -0.42
N HIS A 67 -12.39 -6.19 -1.61
CA HIS A 67 -13.82 -6.04 -1.84
C HIS A 67 -14.64 -6.98 -0.94
N GLU A 68 -14.27 -8.27 -0.86
CA GLU A 68 -14.90 -9.23 0.05
C GLU A 68 -14.84 -8.78 1.51
N ILE A 69 -13.69 -8.28 1.97
CA ILE A 69 -13.52 -7.84 3.36
C ILE A 69 -14.35 -6.58 3.63
N VAL A 70 -14.37 -5.64 2.69
CA VAL A 70 -15.17 -4.42 2.79
C VAL A 70 -16.67 -4.75 2.92
N LEU A 71 -17.18 -5.68 2.09
CA LEU A 71 -18.55 -6.17 2.20
C LEU A 71 -18.81 -6.86 3.54
N HIS A 72 -17.89 -7.74 3.97
CA HIS A 72 -18.00 -8.45 5.24
C HIS A 72 -18.06 -7.49 6.44
N LEU A 73 -17.28 -6.41 6.41
CA LEU A 73 -17.27 -5.39 7.46
C LEU A 73 -18.45 -4.42 7.40
N GLY A 74 -19.23 -4.40 6.31
CA GLY A 74 -20.18 -3.32 6.04
C GLY A 74 -19.51 -1.94 6.00
N ALA A 75 -18.24 -1.90 5.58
CA ALA A 75 -17.43 -0.70 5.61
C ALA A 75 -17.83 0.25 4.46
N TYR A 76 -17.90 1.54 4.75
CA TYR A 76 -18.00 2.54 3.69
C TYR A 76 -16.79 2.40 2.77
N ASN A 77 -17.05 2.45 1.47
CA ASN A 77 -16.01 2.41 0.45
C ASN A 77 -16.43 3.24 -0.77
N ALA A 78 -15.46 3.89 -1.40
CA ALA A 78 -15.61 4.55 -2.69
C ALA A 78 -14.30 4.49 -3.47
N ILE A 79 -14.37 4.41 -4.79
CA ILE A 79 -13.19 4.59 -5.64
C ILE A 79 -13.16 6.02 -6.14
N VAL A 80 -12.02 6.68 -5.99
CA VAL A 80 -11.80 8.05 -6.47
C VAL A 80 -10.64 8.07 -7.48
N ARG A 81 -10.88 8.77 -8.59
CA ARG A 81 -9.87 9.11 -9.58
C ARG A 81 -9.30 10.48 -9.29
N HIS A 82 -7.99 10.60 -9.42
CA HIS A 82 -7.28 11.85 -9.15
C HIS A 82 -6.04 11.96 -10.04
N PRO A 83 -5.54 13.20 -10.29
CA PRO A 83 -4.23 13.39 -10.91
C PRO A 83 -3.12 12.70 -10.10
N PRO A 84 -2.00 12.31 -10.74
CA PRO A 84 -0.92 11.65 -10.05
C PRO A 84 -0.27 12.64 -9.10
N SER A 85 0.11 12.16 -7.92
CA SER A 85 0.67 13.00 -6.89
C SER A 85 1.94 12.38 -6.34
N VAL A 86 3.04 13.14 -6.39
CA VAL A 86 4.36 12.70 -5.92
C VAL A 86 4.46 12.76 -4.39
N LYS A 87 3.62 13.57 -3.73
CA LYS A 87 3.63 13.76 -2.28
C LYS A 87 2.24 13.54 -1.69
N ALA A 88 2.17 12.82 -0.57
CA ALA A 88 0.89 12.56 0.07
C ALA A 88 0.15 13.83 0.52
N CYS A 89 0.85 14.88 0.96
CA CYS A 89 0.22 16.16 1.29
C CYS A 89 -0.48 16.80 0.07
N THR A 90 0.11 16.69 -1.12
CA THR A 90 -0.50 17.12 -2.38
C THR A 90 -1.68 16.23 -2.76
N LYS A 91 -1.58 14.91 -2.54
CA LYS A 91 -2.69 13.96 -2.75
C LYS A 91 -3.86 14.26 -1.82
N GLN A 92 -3.56 14.59 -0.57
CA GLN A 92 -4.55 14.94 0.46
C GLN A 92 -5.28 16.24 0.11
N ALA A 93 -4.57 17.27 -0.32
CA ALA A 93 -5.17 18.54 -0.76
C ALA A 93 -6.09 18.36 -1.97
N LEU A 94 -5.66 17.58 -2.97
CA LEU A 94 -6.46 17.29 -4.17
C LEU A 94 -7.77 16.57 -3.82
N LEU A 95 -7.67 15.54 -2.99
CA LEU A 95 -8.79 14.69 -2.67
C LEU A 95 -9.77 15.31 -1.67
N ASN A 96 -9.30 16.16 -0.73
CA ASN A 96 -10.18 16.98 0.11
C ASN A 96 -11.08 17.91 -0.72
N GLY A 97 -10.62 18.35 -1.89
CA GLY A 97 -11.45 19.12 -2.82
C GLY A 97 -12.59 18.32 -3.47
N LEU A 98 -12.49 16.99 -3.50
CA LEU A 98 -13.49 16.09 -4.09
C LEU A 98 -14.55 15.60 -3.10
N LEU A 99 -14.21 15.55 -1.81
CA LEU A 99 -15.08 15.10 -0.73
C LEU A 99 -15.45 16.30 0.14
N SER A 100 -16.53 17.00 -0.20
CA SER A 100 -16.90 18.33 0.33
C SER A 100 -17.19 18.41 1.84
N SER A 101 -17.14 17.30 2.59
CA SER A 101 -17.60 17.25 3.98
C SER A 101 -16.75 16.39 4.93
N ALA A 102 -15.68 15.73 4.47
CA ALA A 102 -14.86 14.86 5.32
C ALA A 102 -13.37 15.14 5.18
N ALA A 103 -12.65 15.19 6.30
CA ALA A 103 -11.20 15.29 6.28
C ALA A 103 -10.61 13.97 5.76
N LEU A 104 -10.04 14.00 4.56
CA LEU A 104 -9.35 12.87 3.99
C LEU A 104 -7.90 12.86 4.44
N LEU A 105 -7.42 11.68 4.80
CA LEU A 105 -6.03 11.37 5.07
C LEU A 105 -5.50 10.41 4.01
N VAL A 106 -4.19 10.38 3.80
CA VAL A 106 -3.57 9.44 2.85
C VAL A 106 -2.90 8.32 3.60
N ASN A 107 -3.16 7.06 3.23
CA ASN A 107 -2.35 5.94 3.69
C ASN A 107 -0.97 6.02 3.04
N LYS A 108 0.07 5.93 3.86
CA LYS A 108 1.45 5.77 3.41
C LYS A 108 1.99 4.44 3.90
N THR A 109 2.69 3.76 3.02
CA THR A 109 3.46 2.57 3.38
C THR A 109 4.89 2.76 2.91
N VAL A 110 5.83 2.41 3.77
CA VAL A 110 7.27 2.41 3.46
C VAL A 110 7.90 1.10 3.88
N THR A 111 8.91 0.69 3.13
CA THR A 111 9.74 -0.46 3.51
C THR A 111 10.81 0.01 4.49
N VAL A 112 10.99 -0.71 5.59
CA VAL A 112 12.04 -0.45 6.56
C VAL A 112 12.88 -1.70 6.75
N ARG A 113 14.20 -1.54 6.69
CA ARG A 113 15.14 -2.58 7.12
C ARG A 113 15.65 -2.27 8.51
N LEU A 114 15.42 -3.22 9.43
CA LEU A 114 16.05 -3.26 10.75
C LEU A 114 17.05 -4.42 10.74
N HIS A 115 18.34 -4.11 10.83
CA HIS A 115 19.43 -5.09 10.65
C HIS A 115 19.36 -5.76 9.27
N THR A 116 19.00 -7.03 9.20
CA THR A 116 18.90 -7.84 7.97
C THR A 116 17.44 -8.17 7.61
N GLN A 117 16.48 -7.67 8.39
CA GLN A 117 15.07 -7.99 8.25
C GLN A 117 14.28 -6.80 7.70
N HIS A 118 13.33 -7.07 6.80
CA HIS A 118 12.49 -6.06 6.18
C HIS A 118 11.08 -6.08 6.78
N PHE A 119 10.51 -4.90 6.91
CA PHE A 119 9.18 -4.65 7.45
C PHE A 119 8.45 -3.66 6.54
N LEU A 120 7.14 -3.84 6.40
CA LEU A 120 6.28 -2.78 5.85
C LEU A 120 5.69 -1.98 7.00
N LEU A 121 6.01 -0.70 7.02
CA LEU A 121 5.45 0.24 7.97
C LEU A 121 4.37 1.04 7.27
N THR A 122 3.13 0.81 7.66
CA THR A 122 1.94 1.47 7.09
C THR A 122 1.27 2.35 8.14
N GLY A 123 0.86 3.54 7.73
CA GLY A 123 0.21 4.50 8.60
C GLY A 123 -0.64 5.50 7.84
N VAL A 124 -1.35 6.34 8.57
CA VAL A 124 -2.31 7.30 8.02
C VAL A 124 -1.81 8.71 8.27
N GLY A 125 -1.81 9.54 7.23
CA GLY A 125 -1.39 10.94 7.29
C GLY A 125 0.12 11.13 7.17
N ASP A 126 0.58 12.31 7.59
CA ASP A 126 2.00 12.66 7.62
C ASP A 126 2.62 12.18 8.94
N PHE A 127 3.27 11.02 8.91
CA PHE A 127 4.02 10.50 10.06
C PHE A 127 5.53 10.55 9.83
N THR A 128 6.28 10.58 10.92
CA THR A 128 7.74 10.47 10.92
C THR A 128 8.17 9.18 11.60
N ILE A 129 9.04 8.41 10.96
CA ILE A 129 9.64 7.23 11.56
C ILE A 129 10.77 7.70 12.47
N ASN A 130 10.49 7.78 13.77
CA ASN A 130 11.43 8.17 14.80
C ASN A 130 12.00 6.93 15.53
N ARG A 131 13.01 7.14 16.39
CA ARG A 131 13.63 6.04 17.15
C ARG A 131 12.67 5.34 18.11
N HIS A 132 11.69 6.05 18.67
CA HIS A 132 10.72 5.47 19.60
C HIS A 132 9.86 4.42 18.89
N LEU A 133 9.29 4.76 17.73
CA LEU A 133 8.55 3.83 16.88
C LEU A 133 9.41 2.62 16.50
N LEU A 134 10.66 2.84 16.08
CA LEU A 134 11.57 1.75 15.71
C LEU A 134 11.92 0.83 16.89
N HIS A 135 11.99 1.37 18.12
CA HIS A 135 12.16 0.55 19.32
C HIS A 135 10.92 -0.29 19.62
N GLN A 136 9.72 0.26 19.47
CA GLN A 136 8.47 -0.50 19.61
C GLN A 136 8.37 -1.60 18.56
N VAL A 137 8.76 -1.33 17.30
CA VAL A 137 8.85 -2.35 16.25
C VAL A 137 9.86 -3.43 16.65
N ALA A 138 11.08 -3.05 17.04
CA ALA A 138 12.07 -4.03 17.47
C ALA A 138 11.54 -4.92 18.62
N GLU A 139 10.87 -4.34 19.61
CA GLU A 139 10.27 -5.08 20.72
C GLU A 139 9.16 -6.05 20.27
N LYS A 140 8.22 -5.59 19.44
CA LYS A 140 7.14 -6.44 18.91
C LYS A 140 7.66 -7.63 18.10
N PHE A 141 8.78 -7.46 17.42
CA PHE A 141 9.40 -8.50 16.59
C PHE A 141 10.59 -9.17 17.29
N GLN A 142 10.74 -9.00 18.61
CA GLN A 142 11.79 -9.65 19.43
C GLN A 142 13.22 -9.41 18.91
N LEU A 143 13.46 -8.24 18.33
CA LEU A 143 14.76 -7.80 17.87
C LEU A 143 15.50 -7.01 18.96
N PRO A 144 16.84 -7.09 19.02
CA PRO A 144 17.63 -6.27 19.93
C PRO A 144 17.39 -4.78 19.68
N ARG A 145 17.04 -4.00 20.70
CA ARG A 145 16.76 -2.54 20.57
C ARG A 145 17.83 -1.76 19.80
N ARG A 146 19.10 -2.19 19.86
CA ARG A 146 20.22 -1.59 19.12
C ARG A 146 20.03 -1.57 17.60
N VAL A 147 19.22 -2.46 17.02
CA VAL A 147 19.00 -2.51 15.56
C VAL A 147 18.30 -1.26 15.03
N ALA A 148 17.55 -0.54 15.88
CA ALA A 148 16.90 0.72 15.51
C ALA A 148 17.91 1.78 15.04
N LYS A 149 19.16 1.74 15.52
CA LYS A 149 20.23 2.66 15.08
C LYS A 149 20.69 2.42 13.63
N ALA A 150 20.53 1.19 13.14
CA ALA A 150 20.91 0.78 11.78
C ALA A 150 19.72 0.76 10.81
N CYS A 151 18.62 1.43 11.16
CA CYS A 151 17.42 1.50 10.35
C CYS A 151 17.70 2.14 8.99
N ARG A 152 17.15 1.54 7.93
CA ARG A 152 17.10 2.12 6.59
C ARG A 152 15.65 2.14 6.11
N ILE A 153 15.16 3.32 5.72
CA ILE A 153 13.86 3.49 5.09
C ILE A 153 14.08 3.41 3.58
N ASN A 154 13.19 2.69 2.87
CA ASN A 154 13.29 2.37 1.45
C ASN A 154 14.70 1.90 1.06
N PRO A 155 15.16 0.79 1.68
CA PRO A 155 16.53 0.31 1.50
C PRO A 155 16.74 -0.13 0.04
N THR A 156 17.90 0.20 -0.53
CA THR A 156 18.20 -0.04 -1.95
C THR A 156 18.31 -1.52 -2.31
N ASP A 157 18.51 -2.40 -1.32
CA ASP A 157 18.53 -3.85 -1.49
C ASP A 157 17.13 -4.48 -1.48
N TYR A 158 16.05 -3.69 -1.43
CA TYR A 158 14.67 -4.18 -1.44
C TYR A 158 13.82 -3.37 -2.43
N SER A 159 13.71 -3.83 -3.68
CA SER A 159 12.83 -3.21 -4.68
C SER A 159 11.38 -3.62 -4.43
N PRO A 160 10.45 -2.67 -4.19
CA PRO A 160 9.05 -3.01 -4.00
C PRO A 160 8.42 -3.64 -5.25
N GLU A 161 8.92 -3.31 -6.44
CA GLU A 161 8.45 -3.89 -7.70
C GLU A 161 8.72 -5.40 -7.74
N SER A 162 9.94 -5.83 -7.43
CA SER A 162 10.30 -7.25 -7.48
C SER A 162 9.88 -8.03 -6.23
N GLU A 163 9.84 -7.40 -5.05
CA GLU A 163 9.59 -8.06 -3.77
C GLU A 163 8.11 -8.02 -3.35
N LEU A 164 7.34 -7.03 -3.82
CA LEU A 164 5.94 -6.81 -3.43
C LEU A 164 4.99 -6.80 -4.63
N GLY A 165 5.51 -6.74 -5.86
CA GLY A 165 4.70 -6.55 -7.07
C GLY A 165 4.05 -5.17 -7.15
N LEU A 166 4.62 -4.16 -6.49
CA LEU A 166 4.05 -2.81 -6.42
C LEU A 166 5.09 -1.75 -6.75
N GLN A 167 4.71 -0.77 -7.56
CA GLN A 167 5.56 0.37 -7.89
C GLN A 167 5.79 1.25 -6.66
N ALA A 168 6.99 1.79 -6.52
CA ALA A 168 7.26 2.87 -5.58
C ALA A 168 6.23 4.01 -5.75
N GLY A 169 5.65 4.46 -4.64
CA GLY A 169 4.60 5.49 -4.63
C GLY A 169 3.16 4.95 -4.52
N ILE A 170 2.94 3.66 -4.83
CA ILE A 170 1.64 3.00 -4.60
C ILE A 170 1.69 1.87 -3.56
N VAL A 171 2.86 1.62 -2.97
CA VAL A 171 3.05 0.62 -1.92
C VAL A 171 1.99 0.80 -0.82
N SER A 172 1.32 -0.29 -0.50
CA SER A 172 0.22 -0.36 0.47
C SER A 172 0.34 -1.67 1.27
N PRO A 173 -0.42 -1.87 2.36
CA PRO A 173 -0.45 -3.17 3.04
C PRO A 173 -1.14 -4.27 2.20
N PHE A 174 -1.74 -3.93 1.05
CA PHE A 174 -2.54 -4.86 0.24
C PHE A 174 -1.72 -5.59 -0.84
N ILE A 175 -0.58 -6.17 -0.43
CA ILE A 175 0.32 -6.94 -1.29
C ILE A 175 -0.43 -8.13 -1.91
N SER A 176 -0.16 -8.44 -3.17
CA SER A 176 -0.78 -9.58 -3.86
C SER A 176 -0.52 -10.89 -3.10
N PRO A 177 -1.55 -11.72 -2.81
CA PRO A 177 -1.35 -13.04 -2.20
C PRO A 177 -0.40 -13.94 -3.00
N SER A 178 -0.31 -13.75 -4.32
CA SER A 178 0.49 -14.55 -5.25
C SER A 178 2.01 -14.27 -5.22
N VAL A 179 2.43 -13.13 -4.68
CA VAL A 179 3.85 -12.73 -4.67
C VAL A 179 4.60 -13.46 -3.55
N SER A 180 5.79 -13.99 -3.84
CA SER A 180 6.65 -14.55 -2.79
C SER A 180 7.24 -13.44 -1.93
N ARG A 181 7.24 -13.62 -0.60
CA ARG A 181 7.61 -12.57 0.37
C ARG A 181 8.74 -13.00 1.32
N ASN A 182 9.67 -13.81 0.82
CA ASN A 182 10.70 -14.49 1.64
C ASN A 182 11.56 -13.55 2.51
N ARG A 183 11.72 -12.29 2.10
CA ARG A 183 12.57 -11.30 2.79
C ARG A 183 11.78 -10.38 3.73
N LEU A 184 10.45 -10.39 3.65
CA LEU A 184 9.56 -9.60 4.50
C LEU A 184 9.28 -10.37 5.79
N ARG A 185 9.46 -9.72 6.93
CA ARG A 185 9.22 -10.34 8.26
C ARG A 185 7.91 -9.96 8.89
N GLY A 186 7.33 -8.82 8.48
CA GLY A 186 6.04 -8.43 8.99
C GLY A 186 5.56 -7.09 8.51
N ILE A 187 4.33 -6.80 8.91
CA ILE A 187 3.66 -5.55 8.63
C ILE A 187 3.29 -4.88 9.94
N VAL A 188 3.60 -3.60 10.01
CA VAL A 188 3.37 -2.75 11.17
C VAL A 188 2.38 -1.67 10.76
N LEU A 189 1.19 -1.73 11.34
CA LEU A 189 0.24 -0.62 11.28
C LEU A 189 0.49 0.32 12.47
N PHE A 190 0.63 1.60 12.19
CA PHE A 190 0.61 2.63 13.21
C PHE A 190 -0.27 3.79 12.79
N ILE A 191 -1.04 4.26 13.75
CA ILE A 191 -1.94 5.40 13.58
C ILE A 191 -1.28 6.52 14.35
N ALA A 192 -0.72 7.49 13.63
CA ALA A 192 0.14 8.54 14.17
C ALA A 192 -0.62 9.67 14.87
N MET A 193 -1.94 9.58 14.97
CA MET A 193 -2.77 10.65 15.51
C MET A 193 -3.66 10.10 16.62
N GLU A 194 -3.76 10.85 17.72
CA GLU A 194 -4.97 10.84 18.53
C GLU A 194 -6.08 11.39 17.64
N ILE A 195 -6.87 10.50 17.07
CA ILE A 195 -8.04 10.87 16.28
C ILE A 195 -9.20 10.97 17.25
N ASP A 196 -9.86 12.13 17.26
CA ASP A 196 -11.15 12.27 17.92
C ASP A 196 -12.12 11.25 17.29
N PRO A 197 -12.68 10.30 18.05
CA PRO A 197 -13.64 9.32 17.56
C PRO A 197 -14.89 9.94 16.92
N MET A 198 -15.19 11.20 17.24
CA MET A 198 -16.35 11.94 16.72
C MET A 198 -16.10 12.58 15.35
N GLU A 199 -14.84 12.72 14.92
CA GLU A 199 -14.53 13.23 13.60
C GLU A 199 -14.58 12.11 12.57
N GLU A 200 -15.55 12.18 11.66
CA GLU A 200 -15.58 11.29 10.51
C GLU A 200 -14.43 11.63 9.57
N ARG A 201 -13.39 10.79 9.62
CA ARG A 201 -12.21 10.90 8.78
C ARG A 201 -12.15 9.75 7.79
N MET A 202 -11.77 10.11 6.57
CA MET A 202 -11.64 9.17 5.47
C MET A 202 -10.17 8.91 5.20
N ILE A 203 -9.84 7.76 4.63
CA ILE A 203 -8.49 7.41 4.20
C ILE A 203 -8.51 7.03 2.73
N ALA A 204 -7.64 7.67 1.95
CA ALA A 204 -7.30 7.22 0.61
C ALA A 204 -6.12 6.23 0.64
N ILE A 205 -6.38 5.03 0.14
CA ILE A 205 -5.42 3.94 -0.07
C ILE A 205 -5.15 3.86 -1.57
N SER A 206 -3.89 3.96 -1.98
CA SER A 206 -3.53 3.90 -3.41
C SER A 206 -3.88 2.54 -4.03
N LEU A 207 -4.58 2.58 -5.16
CA LEU A 207 -4.85 1.42 -6.03
C LEU A 207 -3.97 1.43 -7.29
N SER A 208 -3.64 2.62 -7.74
CA SER A 208 -2.70 2.97 -8.79
C SER A 208 -2.18 4.40 -8.51
N PRO A 209 -1.28 4.97 -9.33
CA PRO A 209 -0.89 6.36 -9.17
C PRO A 209 -2.04 7.36 -9.33
N PHE A 210 -3.16 6.96 -9.95
CA PHE A 210 -4.29 7.82 -10.33
C PHE A 210 -5.60 7.46 -9.65
N GLU A 211 -5.68 6.32 -8.95
CA GLU A 211 -6.89 5.89 -8.28
C GLU A 211 -6.60 5.52 -6.83
N SER A 212 -7.58 5.79 -5.98
CA SER A 212 -7.56 5.39 -4.57
C SER A 212 -8.87 4.78 -4.14
N LEU A 213 -8.78 3.79 -3.26
CA LEU A 213 -9.89 3.32 -2.45
C LEU A 213 -10.01 4.25 -1.24
N VAL A 214 -11.18 4.81 -1.04
CA VAL A 214 -11.52 5.63 0.12
C VAL A 214 -12.34 4.79 1.09
N VAL A 215 -11.89 4.70 2.35
CA VAL A 215 -12.61 4.03 3.44
C VAL A 215 -12.65 4.92 4.67
N ARG A 216 -13.55 4.65 5.62
CA ARG A 216 -13.49 5.32 6.93
C ARG A 216 -12.24 4.88 7.68
N LEU A 217 -11.62 5.82 8.38
CA LEU A 217 -10.47 5.56 9.22
C LEU A 217 -10.75 4.53 10.32
N ALA A 218 -11.96 4.54 10.87
CA ALA A 218 -12.41 3.55 11.85
C ALA A 218 -12.34 2.10 11.33
N ASP A 219 -12.60 1.92 10.03
CA ASP A 219 -12.66 0.59 9.39
C ASP A 219 -11.28 0.10 8.94
N PHE A 220 -10.31 1.01 8.75
CA PHE A 220 -9.03 0.69 8.12
C PHE A 220 -8.19 -0.35 8.88
N HIS A 221 -8.16 -0.29 10.22
CA HIS A 221 -7.43 -1.29 10.99
C HIS A 221 -8.01 -2.69 10.77
N ALA A 222 -9.33 -2.84 10.84
CA ALA A 222 -10.00 -4.11 10.64
C ALA A 222 -9.77 -4.62 9.20
N LEU A 223 -9.93 -3.75 8.21
CA LEU A 223 -9.67 -4.05 6.80
C LEU A 223 -8.24 -4.56 6.58
N ALA A 224 -7.23 -3.80 7.01
CA ALA A 224 -5.83 -4.15 6.78
C ALA A 224 -5.43 -5.43 7.54
N HIS A 225 -5.93 -5.61 8.76
CA HIS A 225 -5.64 -6.81 9.56
C HIS A 225 -6.31 -8.06 8.97
N LEU A 226 -7.59 -8.00 8.59
CA LEU A 226 -8.27 -9.14 7.95
C LEU A 226 -7.63 -9.49 6.60
N TYR A 227 -7.23 -8.48 5.83
CA TYR A 227 -6.51 -8.72 4.59
C TYR A 227 -5.20 -9.44 4.85
N ALA A 228 -4.41 -8.97 5.81
CA ALA A 228 -3.14 -9.58 6.18
C ALA A 228 -3.29 -11.05 6.57
N ARG A 229 -4.28 -11.34 7.42
CA ARG A 229 -4.59 -12.69 7.88
C ARG A 229 -4.99 -13.62 6.74
N ARG A 230 -5.63 -13.13 5.68
CA ARG A 230 -6.07 -13.92 4.52
C ARG A 230 -5.02 -14.04 3.42
N ALA A 231 -4.27 -12.97 3.15
CA ALA A 231 -3.32 -12.89 2.03
C ALA A 231 -1.93 -13.46 2.35
N TYR A 232 -1.48 -13.32 3.60
CA TYR A 232 -0.14 -13.72 4.04
C TYR A 232 -0.14 -14.12 5.52
N PRO A 233 -0.83 -15.24 5.87
CA PRO A 233 -0.98 -15.69 7.25
C PRO A 233 0.35 -16.04 7.95
N ASP A 234 1.43 -16.20 7.19
CA ASP A 234 2.79 -16.46 7.63
C ASP A 234 3.52 -15.22 8.15
N LEU A 235 3.07 -14.01 7.79
CA LEU A 235 3.70 -12.77 8.25
C LEU A 235 3.16 -12.32 9.60
N HIS A 236 4.07 -11.87 10.46
CA HIS A 236 3.69 -11.29 11.73
C HIS A 236 3.14 -9.87 11.53
N TRP A 237 1.94 -9.65 12.06
CA TRP A 237 1.24 -8.36 12.07
C TRP A 237 1.35 -7.71 13.44
N ALA A 238 1.71 -6.43 13.47
CA ALA A 238 1.71 -5.64 14.71
C ALA A 238 0.96 -4.31 14.52
N LYS A 239 0.10 -3.97 15.48
CA LYS A 239 -0.40 -2.62 15.65
C LYS A 239 0.41 -1.91 16.72
N ILE A 240 0.90 -0.72 16.41
CA ILE A 240 1.70 0.10 17.32
C ILE A 240 1.08 1.50 17.39
N ARG A 241 1.21 2.17 18.54
CA ARG A 241 0.79 3.56 18.72
C ARG A 241 1.90 4.46 18.17
N GLY A 242 1.55 5.34 17.22
CA GLY A 242 2.49 6.29 16.62
C GLY A 242 2.82 7.44 17.55
#